data_AF-A0A2V8I5F5-F1
#
_entry.id   AF-A0A2V8I5F5-F1
#
_cell.length_a   1.000
_cell.length_b   1.000
_cell.length_c   1.000
_cell.angle_alpha   90.00
_cell.angle_beta   90.00
_cell.angle_gamma   90.00
#
_symmetry.space_group_name_H-M   'P 1'
#
loop_
_entity.id
_entity.type
_entity.pdbx_description
1 polymer ?
#
loop_
_entity_poly.entity_id
_entity_poly.type
_entity_poly.pdbx_seq_one_letter_code
_entity_poly.pdbx_strand_id
1 'polypeptide(L)'
;TELNEAALAQIAFPAAQSSAAPTVTSSGGSLPPPEGNLAELMRAIAFPNANIIFNTQLKDPGAQAKKELAKSPFDYVEWGATVYPGWLAIDQAAVALAESAPLLLTPGRKCQNGRPVPIDRADWKQYVAALVEVGKLAHQLSQKRDYDAFLDISEKLNDACANCHKVYRDKGGAEGSGATRCQ
;
A
#
# COMPACT_ATOMS: atom_id res chain seq x y z
N THR A 1 -29.55 23.10 -25.15
CA THR A 1 -30.98 23.06 -24.80
C THR A 1 -31.06 23.20 -23.30
N GLU A 2 -31.41 24.39 -22.82
CA GLU A 2 -31.49 24.71 -21.39
C GLU A 2 -32.74 24.04 -20.80
N LEU A 3 -32.60 23.32 -19.68
CA LEU A 3 -33.71 22.74 -18.95
C LEU A 3 -34.43 23.86 -18.19
N ASN A 4 -35.69 24.14 -18.51
CA ASN A 4 -36.49 25.14 -17.80
C ASN A 4 -37.34 24.50 -16.69
N GLU A 5 -37.78 25.34 -15.76
CA GLU A 5 -38.49 24.96 -14.54
C GLU A 5 -39.82 24.22 -14.81
N ALA A 6 -40.47 24.54 -15.92
CA ALA A 6 -41.69 23.84 -16.38
C ALA A 6 -41.39 22.40 -16.84
N ALA A 7 -40.21 22.15 -17.41
CA ALA A 7 -39.77 20.81 -17.79
C ALA A 7 -39.41 19.95 -16.56
N LEU A 8 -38.89 20.57 -15.49
CA LEU A 8 -38.60 19.87 -14.24
C LEU A 8 -39.86 19.47 -13.48
N ALA A 9 -40.92 20.29 -13.53
CA ALA A 9 -42.19 20.01 -12.86
C ALA A 9 -42.98 18.82 -13.47
N GLN A 10 -42.59 18.36 -14.66
CA GLN A 10 -43.23 17.21 -15.35
C GLN A 10 -42.52 15.87 -15.06
N ILE A 11 -41.42 15.88 -14.30
CA ILE A 11 -40.70 14.66 -13.94
C ILE A 11 -41.40 13.99 -12.76
N ALA A 12 -42.21 12.98 -13.04
CA ALA A 12 -42.75 12.09 -12.02
C ALA A 12 -41.71 11.01 -11.68
N PHE A 13 -41.17 11.02 -10.46
CA PHE A 13 -40.33 9.94 -9.97
C PHE A 13 -41.21 8.70 -9.68
N PRO A 14 -40.83 7.51 -10.15
CA PRO A 14 -41.55 6.29 -9.78
C PRO A 14 -41.51 6.11 -8.27
N ALA A 15 -42.67 5.88 -7.65
CA ALA A 15 -42.76 5.53 -6.25
C ALA A 15 -41.99 4.22 -6.01
N ALA A 16 -41.14 4.20 -4.98
CA ALA A 16 -40.39 3.02 -4.60
C ALA A 16 -41.37 1.90 -4.23
N GLN A 17 -41.54 0.92 -5.12
CA GLN A 17 -42.14 -0.35 -4.76
C GLN A 17 -41.20 -1.02 -3.77
N SER A 18 -41.67 -1.24 -2.54
CA SER A 18 -40.99 -2.09 -1.56
C SER A 18 -41.06 -3.54 -2.04
N SER A 19 -40.21 -3.90 -3.00
CA SER A 19 -39.88 -5.29 -3.27
C SER A 19 -39.06 -5.79 -2.09
N ALA A 20 -39.51 -6.87 -1.45
CA ALA A 20 -38.71 -7.59 -0.46
C ALA A 20 -37.32 -7.81 -1.04
N ALA A 21 -36.28 -7.39 -0.30
CA ALA A 21 -34.90 -7.54 -0.73
C ALA A 21 -34.66 -9.02 -1.09
N PRO A 22 -34.03 -9.31 -2.24
CA PRO A 22 -33.59 -10.66 -2.52
C PRO A 22 -32.69 -11.06 -1.35
N THR A 23 -33.03 -12.16 -0.68
CA THR A 23 -32.16 -12.77 0.32
C THR A 23 -30.88 -13.14 -0.43
N VAL A 24 -29.86 -12.30 -0.34
CA VAL A 24 -28.53 -12.63 -0.83
C VAL A 24 -28.05 -13.74 0.08
N THR A 25 -28.28 -14.99 -0.32
CA THR A 25 -27.47 -16.10 0.16
C THR A 25 -26.05 -15.72 -0.21
N SER A 26 -25.29 -15.23 0.77
CA SER A 26 -23.85 -15.18 0.71
C SER A 26 -23.37 -16.63 0.62
N SER A 27 -23.37 -17.17 -0.60
CA SER A 27 -22.40 -18.20 -0.93
C SER A 27 -21.06 -17.54 -0.64
N GLY A 28 -20.41 -17.97 0.44
CA GLY A 28 -19.06 -17.55 0.79
C GLY A 28 -18.14 -17.95 -0.33
N GLY A 29 -18.09 -17.14 -1.38
CA GLY A 29 -17.24 -17.34 -2.53
C GLY A 29 -15.81 -17.29 -2.03
N SER A 30 -15.05 -18.36 -2.27
CA SER A 30 -13.61 -18.34 -2.09
C SER A 30 -13.07 -17.12 -2.83
N LEU A 31 -12.26 -16.30 -2.15
CA LEU A 31 -11.52 -15.23 -2.82
C LEU A 31 -10.68 -15.85 -3.96
N PRO A 32 -10.50 -15.13 -5.08
CA PRO A 32 -9.60 -15.58 -6.14
C PRO A 32 -8.19 -15.80 -5.57
N PRO A 33 -7.41 -16.74 -6.13
CA PRO A 33 -6.05 -16.95 -5.68
C PRO A 33 -5.21 -15.67 -5.85
N PRO A 34 -4.18 -15.47 -5.02
CA PRO A 34 -3.31 -14.32 -5.16
C PRO A 34 -2.61 -14.29 -6.54
N GLU A 35 -2.63 -13.12 -7.18
CA GLU A 35 -2.04 -12.89 -8.52
C GLU A 35 -0.54 -13.21 -8.57
N GLY A 36 0.24 -12.63 -7.65
CA GLY A 36 1.69 -12.78 -7.59
C GLY A 36 2.18 -13.53 -6.36
N ASN A 37 3.42 -13.99 -6.44
CA ASN A 37 4.13 -14.55 -5.29
C ASN A 37 4.49 -13.44 -4.26
N LEU A 38 4.94 -13.84 -3.07
CA LEU A 38 5.30 -12.90 -1.99
C LEU A 38 6.37 -11.88 -2.42
N ALA A 39 7.37 -12.28 -3.20
CA ALA A 39 8.42 -11.37 -3.62
C ALA A 39 7.91 -10.33 -4.63
N GLU A 40 6.98 -10.70 -5.51
CA GLU A 40 6.29 -9.77 -6.40
C GLU A 40 5.43 -8.78 -5.62
N LEU A 41 4.65 -9.24 -4.63
CA LEU A 41 3.88 -8.37 -3.75
C LEU A 41 4.77 -7.37 -3.00
N MET A 42 5.89 -7.84 -2.44
CA MET A 42 6.85 -6.98 -1.75
C MET A 42 7.47 -5.94 -2.68
N ARG A 43 7.80 -6.31 -3.93
CA ARG A 43 8.32 -5.35 -4.93
C ARG A 43 7.26 -4.35 -5.39
N ALA A 44 6.01 -4.78 -5.47
CA ALA A 44 4.90 -3.93 -5.94
C ALA A 44 4.48 -2.89 -4.91
N ILE A 45 4.51 -3.23 -3.61
CA ILE A 45 3.96 -2.38 -2.55
C ILE A 45 5.02 -1.96 -1.55
N ALA A 46 5.59 -2.89 -0.80
CA ALA A 46 6.43 -2.54 0.34
C ALA A 46 7.73 -1.82 -0.07
N PHE A 47 8.39 -2.32 -1.12
CA PHE A 47 9.67 -1.78 -1.59
C PHE A 47 9.60 -0.31 -2.02
N PRO A 48 8.75 0.11 -2.98
CA PRO A 48 8.70 1.51 -3.40
C PRO A 48 8.26 2.44 -2.26
N ASN A 49 7.27 2.04 -1.47
CA ASN A 49 6.74 2.88 -0.39
C ASN A 49 7.73 3.02 0.78
N ALA A 50 8.45 1.97 1.15
CA ALA A 50 9.51 2.07 2.17
C ALA A 50 10.64 3.00 1.72
N ASN A 51 11.04 2.97 0.44
CA ASN A 51 12.08 3.87 -0.07
C ASN A 51 11.65 5.34 -0.11
N ILE A 52 10.37 5.63 -0.32
CA ILE A 52 9.83 6.98 -0.16
C ILE A 52 10.04 7.48 1.28
N ILE A 53 9.79 6.63 2.27
CA ILE A 53 10.01 6.95 3.69
C ILE A 53 11.49 7.06 4.01
N PHE A 54 12.35 6.12 3.60
CA PHE A 54 13.79 6.19 3.86
C PHE A 54 14.45 7.43 3.23
N ASN A 55 13.91 7.94 2.11
CA ASN A 55 14.42 9.16 1.50
C ASN A 55 14.31 10.40 2.42
N THR A 56 13.48 10.36 3.47
CA THR A 56 13.44 11.46 4.46
C THR A 56 14.74 11.58 5.25
N GLN A 57 15.55 10.53 5.35
CA GLN A 57 16.89 10.61 5.95
C GLN A 57 17.85 11.53 5.16
N LEU A 58 17.54 11.79 3.89
CA LEU A 58 18.35 12.61 3.00
C LEU A 58 17.72 13.95 2.66
N LYS A 59 16.38 14.04 2.69
CA LYS A 59 15.63 15.20 2.21
C LYS A 59 14.43 15.48 3.10
N ASP A 60 14.38 16.69 3.63
CA ASP A 60 13.19 17.23 4.28
C ASP A 60 12.02 17.33 3.26
N PRO A 61 10.89 16.63 3.47
CA PRO A 61 9.71 16.73 2.61
C PRO A 61 9.07 18.13 2.59
N GLY A 62 9.27 18.93 3.64
CA GLY A 62 8.80 20.31 3.74
C GLY A 62 9.63 21.31 2.94
N ALA A 63 10.88 20.98 2.64
CA ALA A 63 11.80 21.83 1.88
C ALA A 63 11.77 21.59 0.36
N GLN A 64 10.91 20.69 -0.13
CA GLN A 64 10.85 20.35 -1.55
C GLN A 64 10.23 21.48 -2.37
N ALA A 65 11.00 22.01 -3.33
CA ALA A 65 10.48 22.94 -4.31
C ALA A 65 9.36 22.29 -5.13
N LYS A 66 8.32 23.07 -5.43
CA LYS A 66 7.26 22.64 -6.36
C LYS A 66 7.92 22.35 -7.71
N LYS A 67 7.67 21.15 -8.24
CA LYS A 67 8.05 20.82 -9.60
C LYS A 67 6.99 21.33 -10.55
N GLU A 68 7.44 21.82 -11.71
CA GLU A 68 6.57 22.14 -12.82
C GLU A 68 5.81 20.89 -13.28
N LEU A 69 4.58 21.07 -13.78
CA LEU A 69 3.81 19.96 -14.35
C LEU A 69 4.54 19.38 -15.57
N ALA A 70 4.47 18.06 -15.72
CA ALA A 70 5.07 17.38 -16.86
C ALA A 70 4.53 17.90 -18.19
N LYS A 71 5.43 18.01 -19.17
CA LYS A 71 5.12 18.56 -20.49
C LYS A 71 4.74 17.46 -21.49
N SER A 72 4.18 17.87 -22.63
CA SER A 72 3.94 16.97 -23.76
C SER A 72 5.23 16.74 -24.56
N PRO A 73 5.50 15.53 -25.07
CA PRO A 73 4.67 14.31 -24.96
C PRO A 73 4.69 13.72 -23.54
N PHE A 74 3.61 13.01 -23.17
CA PHE A 74 3.47 12.44 -21.82
C PHE A 74 4.61 11.47 -21.46
N ASP A 75 5.26 11.73 -20.34
CA ASP A 75 6.20 10.85 -19.67
C ASP A 75 5.69 10.53 -18.25
N TYR A 76 5.45 9.24 -17.96
CA TYR A 76 4.91 8.82 -16.66
C TYR A 76 5.87 9.09 -15.49
N VAL A 77 7.18 9.01 -15.72
CA VAL A 77 8.19 9.24 -14.67
C VAL A 77 8.28 10.73 -14.35
N GLU A 78 8.31 11.59 -15.37
CA GLU A 78 8.28 13.04 -15.18
C GLU A 78 6.98 13.48 -14.51
N TRP A 79 5.84 13.03 -15.02
CA TRP A 79 4.52 13.34 -14.46
C TRP A 79 4.38 12.82 -13.04
N GLY A 80 4.68 11.55 -12.80
CA GLY A 80 4.53 10.88 -11.50
C GLY A 80 5.31 11.58 -10.39
N ALA A 81 6.49 12.13 -10.72
CA ALA A 81 7.29 12.90 -9.77
C ALA A 81 6.66 14.25 -9.34
N THR A 82 5.58 14.68 -10.00
CA THR A 82 4.85 15.94 -9.70
C THR A 82 3.53 15.71 -8.96
N VAL A 83 2.98 14.49 -9.02
CA VAL A 83 1.61 14.19 -8.53
C VAL A 83 1.50 14.31 -7.01
N TYR A 84 2.48 13.78 -6.29
CA TYR A 84 2.48 13.75 -4.82
C TYR A 84 3.77 14.39 -4.29
N PRO A 85 3.83 15.73 -4.15
CA PRO A 85 5.04 16.41 -3.69
C PRO A 85 5.21 16.30 -2.17
N GLY A 86 6.47 16.30 -1.71
CA GLY A 86 6.83 16.44 -0.31
C GLY A 86 6.12 15.44 0.61
N TRP A 87 5.47 15.96 1.64
CA TRP A 87 4.75 15.18 2.63
C TRP A 87 3.62 14.29 2.07
N LEU A 88 3.03 14.68 0.93
CA LEU A 88 1.95 13.88 0.35
C LEU A 88 2.45 12.51 -0.12
N ALA A 89 3.68 12.42 -0.67
CA ALA A 89 4.28 11.12 -0.99
C ALA A 89 4.47 10.27 0.27
N ILE A 90 4.89 10.88 1.38
CA ILE A 90 5.10 10.19 2.66
C ILE A 90 3.76 9.67 3.22
N ASP A 91 2.70 10.49 3.16
CA ASP A 91 1.36 10.13 3.62
C ASP A 91 0.85 8.86 2.91
N GLN A 92 0.93 8.85 1.58
CA GLN A 92 0.46 7.74 0.74
C GLN A 92 1.31 6.49 0.96
N ALA A 93 2.64 6.64 1.08
CA ALA A 93 3.53 5.53 1.35
C ALA A 93 3.26 4.87 2.70
N ALA A 94 3.00 5.67 3.74
CA ALA A 94 2.67 5.17 5.06
C ALA A 94 1.34 4.39 5.08
N VAL A 95 0.32 4.88 4.37
CA VAL A 95 -0.95 4.17 4.18
C VAL A 95 -0.73 2.84 3.47
N ALA A 96 0.00 2.83 2.35
CA ALA A 96 0.26 1.62 1.59
C ALA A 96 0.98 0.54 2.42
N LEU A 97 1.92 0.92 3.28
CA LEU A 97 2.58 -0.01 4.20
C LEU A 97 1.61 -0.54 5.26
N ALA A 98 0.85 0.34 5.91
CA ALA A 98 -0.11 -0.04 6.95
C ALA A 98 -1.22 -0.96 6.41
N GLU A 99 -1.67 -0.74 5.17
CA GLU A 99 -2.75 -1.49 4.54
C GLU A 99 -2.26 -2.74 3.77
N SER A 100 -0.95 -2.97 3.68
CA SER A 100 -0.41 -4.17 3.01
C SER A 100 -0.63 -5.47 3.79
N ALA A 101 -0.95 -5.40 5.09
CA ALA A 101 -1.01 -6.57 5.96
C ALA A 101 -1.99 -7.67 5.52
N PRO A 102 -3.25 -7.38 5.12
CA PRO A 102 -4.15 -8.41 4.61
C PRO A 102 -3.59 -9.16 3.39
N LEU A 103 -2.79 -8.49 2.55
CA LEU A 103 -2.16 -9.09 1.38
C LEU A 103 -1.03 -10.06 1.75
N LEU A 104 -0.33 -9.78 2.87
CA LEU A 104 0.71 -10.62 3.47
C LEU A 104 0.15 -11.81 4.25
N LEU A 105 -1.14 -11.77 4.59
CA LEU A 105 -1.87 -12.83 5.29
C LEU A 105 -2.84 -13.59 4.37
N THR A 106 -2.87 -13.27 3.07
CA THR A 106 -3.78 -13.92 2.13
C THR A 106 -3.46 -15.41 1.97
N PRO A 107 -4.42 -16.32 2.23
CA PRO A 107 -4.23 -17.75 2.00
C PRO A 107 -3.85 -18.08 0.56
N GLY A 108 -3.08 -19.16 0.38
CA GLY A 108 -2.71 -19.67 -0.94
C GLY A 108 -1.55 -18.96 -1.63
N ARG A 109 -1.08 -17.80 -1.12
CA ARG A 109 0.07 -17.11 -1.69
C ARG A 109 1.32 -18.00 -1.60
N LYS A 110 2.05 -18.08 -2.71
CA LYS A 110 3.34 -18.77 -2.77
C LYS A 110 4.48 -17.79 -2.60
N CYS A 111 5.59 -18.31 -2.12
CA CYS A 111 6.86 -17.62 -2.09
C CYS A 111 7.58 -17.82 -3.42
N GLN A 112 8.67 -17.11 -3.65
CA GLN A 112 9.39 -17.17 -4.93
C GLN A 112 9.90 -18.60 -5.24
N ASN A 113 10.14 -19.42 -4.21
CA ASN A 113 10.53 -20.82 -4.34
C ASN A 113 9.35 -21.81 -4.45
N GLY A 114 8.12 -21.32 -4.65
CA GLY A 114 6.91 -22.15 -4.80
C GLY A 114 6.31 -22.70 -3.49
N ARG A 115 6.99 -22.54 -2.35
CA ARG A 115 6.46 -22.94 -1.03
C ARG A 115 5.34 -21.99 -0.58
N PRO A 116 4.40 -22.43 0.27
CA PRO A 116 3.39 -21.53 0.82
C PRO A 116 4.03 -20.45 1.70
N VAL A 117 3.45 -19.24 1.70
CA VAL A 117 3.76 -18.21 2.70
C VAL A 117 3.34 -18.74 4.08
N PRO A 118 4.16 -18.60 5.14
CA PRO A 118 3.88 -19.17 6.45
C PRO A 118 2.90 -18.31 7.27
N ILE A 119 1.73 -18.02 6.70
CA ILE A 119 0.74 -17.09 7.27
C ILE A 119 0.21 -17.53 8.65
N ASP A 120 0.33 -18.82 8.99
CA ASP A 120 -0.12 -19.37 10.27
C ASP A 120 0.89 -19.23 11.41
N ARG A 121 2.17 -18.98 11.08
CA ARG A 121 3.23 -18.85 12.08
C ARG A 121 3.03 -17.61 12.94
N ALA A 122 3.22 -17.77 14.25
CA ALA A 122 3.02 -16.69 15.22
C ALA A 122 3.97 -15.51 14.97
N ASP A 123 5.24 -15.79 14.67
CA ASP A 123 6.23 -14.75 14.40
C ASP A 123 5.96 -14.04 13.06
N TRP A 124 5.45 -14.73 12.04
CA TRP A 124 4.99 -14.10 10.80
C TRP A 124 3.89 -13.06 11.08
N LYS A 125 2.85 -13.45 11.82
CA LYS A 125 1.75 -12.55 12.22
C LYS A 125 2.26 -11.37 13.04
N GLN A 126 3.20 -11.62 13.95
CA GLN A 126 3.85 -10.57 14.76
C GLN A 126 4.62 -9.57 13.88
N TYR A 127 5.42 -10.03 12.91
CA TYR A 127 6.17 -9.14 12.04
C TYR A 127 5.26 -8.34 11.09
N VAL A 128 4.18 -8.96 10.59
CA VAL A 128 3.16 -8.24 9.82
C VAL A 128 2.51 -7.16 10.68
N ALA A 129 2.14 -7.46 11.93
CA ALA A 129 1.57 -6.47 12.84
C ALA A 129 2.55 -5.31 13.12
N ALA A 130 3.83 -5.60 13.33
CA ALA A 130 4.86 -4.58 13.54
C ALA A 130 5.00 -3.63 12.33
N LEU A 131 4.93 -4.15 11.10
CA LEU A 131 4.91 -3.32 9.89
C LEU A 131 3.70 -2.38 9.86
N VAL A 132 2.52 -2.88 10.23
CA VAL A 132 1.29 -2.06 10.31
C VAL A 132 1.42 -0.96 11.36
N GLU A 133 1.95 -1.30 12.54
CA GLU A 133 2.14 -0.35 13.63
C GLU A 133 3.07 0.79 13.22
N VAL A 134 4.21 0.47 12.61
CA VAL A 134 5.14 1.49 12.11
C VAL A 134 4.53 2.30 10.96
N GLY A 135 3.79 1.66 10.04
CA GLY A 135 3.07 2.38 8.97
C GLY A 135 2.03 3.36 9.50
N LYS A 136 1.26 2.98 10.52
CA LYS A 136 0.29 3.87 11.19
C LYS A 136 0.99 5.02 11.90
N LEU A 137 2.07 4.75 12.62
CA LEU A 137 2.85 5.80 13.29
C LEU A 137 3.45 6.78 12.28
N ALA A 138 4.02 6.25 11.19
CA ALA A 138 4.53 7.07 10.08
C ALA A 138 3.42 7.97 9.52
N HIS A 139 2.23 7.42 9.26
CA HIS A 139 1.11 8.21 8.76
C HIS A 139 0.68 9.31 9.74
N GLN A 140 0.60 9.00 11.03
CA GLN A 140 0.24 9.98 12.05
C GLN A 140 1.25 11.13 12.16
N LEU A 141 2.56 10.83 12.10
CA LEU A 141 3.60 11.86 12.17
C LEU A 141 3.72 12.63 10.85
N SER A 142 3.57 11.96 9.71
CA SER A 142 3.59 12.63 8.41
C SER A 142 2.46 13.64 8.31
N GLN A 143 1.24 13.31 8.74
CA GLN A 143 0.09 14.23 8.77
C GLN A 143 0.35 15.50 9.59
N LYS A 144 1.16 15.41 10.66
CA LYS A 144 1.57 16.56 11.48
C LYS A 144 2.65 17.42 10.83
N ARG A 145 3.26 16.94 9.74
CA ARG A 145 4.37 17.60 9.02
C ARG A 145 5.59 17.85 9.93
N ASP A 146 5.77 16.97 10.92
CA ASP A 146 6.80 17.08 11.94
C ASP A 146 8.05 16.32 11.49
N TYR A 147 8.96 17.01 10.80
CA TYR A 147 10.16 16.38 10.22
C TYR A 147 11.07 15.78 11.29
N ASP A 148 11.34 16.53 12.37
CA ASP A 148 12.23 16.09 13.44
C ASP A 148 11.69 14.83 14.13
N ALA A 149 10.39 14.79 14.46
CA ALA A 149 9.78 13.58 15.02
C ALA A 149 9.74 12.42 14.02
N PHE A 150 9.73 12.71 12.71
CA PHE A 150 9.67 11.69 11.67
C PHE A 150 11.03 11.02 11.39
N LEU A 151 12.16 11.63 11.76
CA LEU A 151 13.50 11.06 11.51
C LEU A 151 13.66 9.64 12.08
N ASP A 152 13.08 9.39 13.26
CA ASP A 152 13.12 8.08 13.93
C ASP A 152 12.31 6.99 13.20
N ILE A 153 11.40 7.36 12.29
CA ILE A 153 10.56 6.38 11.58
C ILE A 153 11.38 5.51 10.64
N SER A 154 12.45 6.04 10.07
CA SER A 154 13.31 5.26 9.17
C SER A 154 13.98 4.09 9.89
N GLU A 155 14.44 4.29 11.13
CA GLU A 155 15.02 3.22 11.94
C GLU A 155 13.95 2.18 12.32
N LYS A 156 12.79 2.62 12.82
CA LYS A 156 11.68 1.73 13.19
C LYS A 156 11.19 0.89 12.01
N LEU A 157 11.10 1.49 10.82
CA LEU A 157 10.70 0.80 9.60
C LEU A 157 11.76 -0.20 9.15
N ASN A 158 13.03 0.18 9.23
CA ASN A 158 14.14 -0.72 8.94
C ASN A 158 14.10 -1.95 9.86
N ASP A 159 13.87 -1.77 11.16
CA ASP A 159 13.78 -2.86 12.12
C ASP A 159 12.59 -3.79 11.83
N ALA A 160 11.40 -3.22 11.56
CA ALA A 160 10.22 -4.01 11.19
C ALA A 160 10.48 -4.86 9.94
N CYS A 161 11.15 -4.28 8.94
CA CYS A 161 11.55 -4.96 7.72
C CYS A 161 12.61 -6.04 7.99
N ALA A 162 13.63 -5.74 8.80
CA ALA A 162 14.74 -6.64 9.11
C ALA A 162 14.29 -7.86 9.92
N ASN A 163 13.35 -7.68 10.85
CA ASN A 163 12.81 -8.77 11.67
C ASN A 163 12.17 -9.88 10.83
N CYS A 164 11.37 -9.51 9.82
CA CYS A 164 10.81 -10.48 8.88
C CYS A 164 11.88 -11.01 7.91
N HIS A 165 12.65 -10.11 7.32
CA HIS A 165 13.61 -10.49 6.28
C HIS A 165 14.75 -11.37 6.79
N LYS A 166 15.22 -11.21 8.04
CA LYS A 166 16.26 -12.06 8.61
C LYS A 166 15.83 -13.54 8.68
N VAL A 167 14.54 -13.79 8.88
CA VAL A 167 13.97 -15.14 9.01
C VAL A 167 13.55 -15.69 7.65
N TYR A 168 12.86 -14.88 6.84
CA TYR A 168 12.18 -15.35 5.64
C TYR A 168 12.83 -14.89 4.33
N ARG A 169 13.88 -14.06 4.36
CA ARG A 169 14.56 -13.55 3.16
C ARG A 169 16.07 -13.79 3.26
N ASP A 170 16.55 -14.86 2.63
CA ASP A 170 17.97 -15.21 2.62
C ASP A 170 18.85 -14.17 1.88
N LYS A 171 20.16 -14.19 2.12
CA LYS A 171 21.18 -13.29 1.54
C LYS A 171 21.75 -13.86 0.22
N GLY A 172 21.06 -13.59 -0.89
CA GLY A 172 21.72 -13.35 -2.19
C GLY A 172 21.92 -14.56 -3.13
N GLY A 173 21.50 -14.41 -4.39
CA GLY A 173 21.86 -15.19 -5.58
C GLY A 173 21.83 -14.26 -6.81
N ALA A 174 22.19 -14.75 -8.01
CA ALA A 174 22.42 -13.93 -9.22
C ALA A 174 21.21 -13.11 -9.72
N GLU A 175 19.99 -13.44 -9.31
CA GLU A 175 18.76 -12.69 -9.62
C GLU A 175 18.32 -11.75 -8.47
N GLY A 176 19.25 -11.44 -7.57
CA GLY A 176 18.95 -10.92 -6.23
C GLY A 176 18.66 -12.08 -5.26
N SER A 177 18.76 -11.81 -3.95
CA SER A 177 18.44 -12.77 -2.89
C SER A 177 17.17 -13.54 -3.21
N GLY A 178 17.15 -14.88 -3.19
CA GLY A 178 15.97 -15.60 -3.74
C GLY A 178 15.82 -17.10 -3.48
N ALA A 179 16.89 -17.85 -3.22
CA ALA A 179 16.81 -19.32 -3.27
C ALA A 179 16.00 -19.99 -2.14
N THR A 180 15.73 -19.28 -1.03
CA THR A 180 15.22 -19.84 0.25
C THR A 180 14.07 -19.02 0.87
N ARG A 181 13.39 -18.19 0.07
CA ARG A 181 12.61 -16.99 0.48
C ARG A 181 11.27 -17.15 1.23
N CYS A 182 10.98 -18.29 1.83
CA CYS A 182 9.97 -18.44 2.90
C CYS A 182 10.25 -19.65 3.79
N GLN A 183 11.51 -20.10 3.79
CA GLN A 183 11.98 -21.41 4.22
C GLN A 183 11.12 -22.56 3.74
#